data_AF-A0A151M535-F1
#
_entry.id   AF-A0A151M535-F1
#
_cell.length_a   1.000
_cell.length_b   1.000
_cell.length_c   1.000
_cell.angle_alpha   90.00
_cell.angle_beta   90.00
_cell.angle_gamma   90.00
#
_symmetry.space_group_name_H-M   'P 1'
#
loop_
_entity.id
_entity.type
_entity.pdbx_description
1 polymer ?
#
loop_
_entity_poly.entity_id
_entity_poly.type
_entity_poly.pdbx_seq_one_letter_code
_entity_poly.pdbx_strand_id
1 'polypeptide(L)'
;MEDPNMAAYANAQPVPMTTADVLGQNLQALTQNFDSQLQMFDRQQEWLRCSQVSFKILKMTKDDDPEAYIEAFECHALMTGLPQDYWASQLGPW
;
A
#
# COMPACT_ATOMS: atom_id res chain seq x y z
N MET A 1 11.92 -15.32 -38.92
CA MET A 1 12.01 -14.86 -37.52
C MET A 1 13.49 -14.76 -37.23
N GLU A 2 14.07 -13.60 -37.55
CA GLU A 2 15.47 -13.31 -37.30
C GLU A 2 15.76 -13.40 -35.79
N ASP A 3 16.73 -14.24 -35.46
CA ASP A 3 17.22 -14.45 -34.10
C ASP A 3 17.77 -13.11 -33.56
N PRO A 4 17.24 -12.56 -32.45
CA PRO A 4 17.73 -11.31 -31.92
C PRO A 4 19.22 -11.45 -31.60
N ASN A 5 20.04 -10.62 -32.23
CA ASN A 5 21.49 -10.66 -32.09
C ASN A 5 21.91 -10.38 -30.64
N MET A 6 21.98 -11.43 -29.82
CA MET A 6 22.38 -11.40 -28.41
C MET A 6 23.82 -10.88 -28.24
N ALA A 7 24.64 -10.94 -29.29
CA ALA A 7 25.98 -10.35 -29.27
C ALA A 7 25.94 -8.80 -29.26
N ALA A 8 24.86 -8.18 -29.75
CA ALA A 8 24.69 -6.73 -29.65
C ALA A 8 24.42 -6.27 -28.22
N TYR A 9 23.67 -7.06 -27.43
CA TYR A 9 23.43 -6.79 -26.01
C TYR A 9 24.68 -7.06 -25.15
N ALA A 10 25.46 -8.10 -25.49
CA ALA A 10 26.70 -8.43 -24.78
C ALA A 10 27.81 -7.37 -24.94
N ASN A 11 27.79 -6.59 -26.02
CA ASN A 11 28.77 -5.54 -26.31
C ASN A 11 28.27 -4.12 -25.96
N ALA A 12 27.10 -3.98 -25.36
CA ALA A 12 26.60 -2.70 -24.89
C ALA A 12 27.44 -2.24 -23.67
N GLN A 13 28.48 -1.46 -23.94
CA GLN A 13 29.24 -0.77 -22.89
C GLN A 13 28.28 0.18 -22.15
N PRO A 14 28.24 0.15 -20.80
CA PRO A 14 27.46 1.12 -20.05
C PRO A 14 27.92 2.53 -20.43
N VAL A 15 26.96 3.41 -20.74
CA VAL A 15 27.27 4.82 -21.04
C VAL A 15 28.06 5.38 -19.85
N PRO A 16 29.27 5.92 -20.07
CA PRO A 16 30.04 6.49 -18.99
C PRO A 16 29.28 7.68 -18.40
N MET A 17 28.65 7.48 -17.24
CA MET A 17 28.02 8.56 -16.49
C MET A 17 29.07 9.33 -15.73
N THR A 18 29.00 10.65 -15.82
CA THR A 18 29.85 11.51 -14.99
C THR A 18 29.37 11.47 -13.54
N THR A 19 30.24 11.83 -12.60
CA THR A 19 29.86 11.96 -11.19
C THR A 19 28.72 12.96 -10.98
N ALA A 20 28.61 13.99 -11.83
CA ALA A 20 27.51 14.94 -11.81
C ALA A 20 26.17 14.31 -12.24
N ASP A 21 26.19 13.42 -13.23
CA ASP A 21 24.98 12.71 -13.68
C ASP A 21 24.45 11.77 -12.59
N VAL A 22 25.35 11.04 -11.92
CA VAL A 22 25.01 10.16 -10.80
C VAL A 22 24.42 10.95 -9.63
N LEU A 23 24.96 12.13 -9.34
CA LEU A 23 24.43 13.01 -8.30
C LEU A 23 23.03 13.51 -8.66
N GLY A 24 22.82 13.96 -9.90
CA GLY A 24 21.52 14.42 -10.39
C GLY A 24 20.45 13.33 -10.33
N GLN A 25 20.78 12.12 -10.75
CA GLN A 25 19.87 10.97 -10.71
C GLN A 25 19.49 10.58 -9.28
N ASN A 26 20.43 10.61 -8.34
CA ASN A 26 20.13 10.30 -6.94
C ASN A 26 19.21 11.35 -6.31
N LEU A 27 19.45 12.64 -6.58
CA LEU A 27 18.57 13.70 -6.10
C LEU A 27 17.14 13.54 -6.65
N GLN A 28 17.02 13.20 -7.94
CA GLN A 28 15.72 12.93 -8.55
C GLN A 28 15.03 11.71 -7.93
N ALA A 29 15.75 10.61 -7.71
CA ALA A 29 15.22 9.40 -7.09
C ALA A 29 14.75 9.63 -5.65
N LEU A 30 15.47 10.47 -4.89
CA LEU A 30 15.07 10.86 -3.54
C LEU A 30 13.75 11.65 -3.56
N THR A 31 13.62 12.65 -4.44
CA THR A 31 12.37 13.41 -4.59
C THR A 31 11.19 12.49 -4.92
N GLN A 32 11.37 11.57 -5.87
CA GLN A 32 10.32 10.61 -6.23
C GLN A 32 9.96 9.67 -5.08
N ASN A 33 10.92 9.29 -4.24
CA ASN A 33 10.67 8.49 -3.05
C ASN A 33 9.77 9.26 -2.07
N PHE A 34 10.12 10.51 -1.77
CA PHE A 34 9.31 11.36 -0.88
C PHE A 34 7.91 11.60 -1.43
N ASP A 35 7.76 11.89 -2.71
CA ASP A 35 6.44 12.07 -3.35
C ASP A 35 5.60 10.80 -3.28
N SER A 36 6.21 9.64 -3.50
CA SER A 36 5.53 8.34 -3.41
C SER A 36 5.07 8.06 -1.97
N GLN A 37 5.91 8.37 -0.98
CA GLN A 37 5.57 8.20 0.45
C GLN A 37 4.43 9.12 0.87
N LEU A 38 4.46 10.39 0.48
CA LEU A 38 3.37 11.34 0.76
C LEU A 38 2.06 10.90 0.10
N GLN A 39 2.12 10.47 -1.16
CA GLN A 39 0.94 9.98 -1.87
C GLN A 39 0.37 8.69 -1.25
N MET A 40 1.23 7.81 -0.72
CA MET A 40 0.78 6.63 0.05
C MET A 40 0.10 7.04 1.35
N PHE A 41 0.64 8.01 2.07
CA PHE A 41 0.04 8.53 3.30
C PHE A 41 -1.33 9.16 3.04
N ASP A 42 -1.46 10.02 2.02
CA ASP A 42 -2.72 10.63 1.64
C ASP A 42 -3.78 9.59 1.25
N ARG A 43 -3.38 8.55 0.51
CA ARG A 43 -4.28 7.42 0.17
C ARG A 43 -4.72 6.65 1.39
N GLN A 44 -3.82 6.37 2.33
CA GLN A 44 -4.16 5.69 3.58
C GLN A 44 -5.13 6.53 4.44
N GLN A 45 -4.91 7.84 4.50
CA GLN A 45 -5.77 8.75 5.26
C GLN A 45 -7.15 8.90 4.60
N GLU A 46 -7.21 9.02 3.27
CA GLU A 46 -8.46 9.05 2.53
C GLU A 46 -9.25 7.75 2.71
N TRP A 47 -8.55 6.62 2.68
CA TRP A 47 -9.13 5.30 2.91
C TRP A 47 -9.63 5.16 4.35
N LEU A 48 -8.88 5.64 5.36
CA LEU A 48 -9.32 5.66 6.76
C LEU A 48 -10.56 6.55 6.94
N ARG A 49 -10.61 7.68 6.25
CA ARG A 49 -11.77 8.59 6.27
C ARG A 49 -13.01 7.93 5.67
N CYS A 50 -12.87 7.32 4.49
CA CYS A 50 -13.97 6.62 3.83
C CYS A 50 -14.45 5.42 4.66
N SER A 51 -13.54 4.63 5.20
CA SER A 51 -13.88 3.48 6.04
C SER A 51 -14.53 3.88 7.37
N GLN A 52 -14.12 4.99 8.00
CA GLN A 52 -14.81 5.51 9.17
C GLN A 52 -16.27 5.89 8.87
N VAL A 53 -16.56 6.42 7.67
CA VAL A 53 -17.95 6.68 7.24
C VAL A 53 -18.71 5.36 7.10
N SER A 54 -18.11 4.34 6.49
CA SER A 54 -18.70 2.99 6.40
C SER A 54 -18.89 2.33 7.78
N PHE A 55 -17.96 2.50 8.71
CA PHE A 55 -18.05 1.93 10.07
C PHE A 55 -19.04 2.70 10.95
N LYS A 56 -19.18 4.02 10.73
CA LYS A 56 -20.21 4.84 11.38
C LYS A 56 -21.62 4.50 10.88
N ILE A 57 -21.74 3.99 9.65
CA ILE A 57 -22.95 3.37 9.11
C ILE A 57 -23.16 1.96 9.71
N LEU A 58 -22.08 1.21 9.96
CA LEU A 58 -22.07 -0.05 10.70
C LEU A 58 -22.17 0.15 12.23
N LYS A 59 -23.05 1.05 12.68
CA LYS A 59 -23.39 1.14 14.10
C LYS A 59 -24.41 0.05 14.38
N MET A 60 -23.91 -1.14 14.76
CA MET A 60 -24.72 -2.32 15.05
C MET A 60 -25.95 -1.94 15.90
N THR A 61 -27.11 -1.97 15.26
CA THR A 61 -28.41 -1.83 15.89
C THR A 61 -28.87 -3.20 16.34
N LYS A 62 -29.85 -3.24 17.25
CA LYS A 62 -30.35 -4.50 17.82
C LYS A 62 -30.98 -5.44 16.79
N ASP A 63 -31.25 -4.92 15.59
CA ASP A 63 -31.91 -5.59 14.48
C ASP A 63 -30.93 -6.08 13.41
N ASP A 64 -29.65 -5.73 13.51
CA ASP A 64 -28.62 -6.15 12.56
C ASP A 64 -28.18 -7.59 12.81
N ASP A 65 -27.93 -8.32 11.73
CA ASP A 65 -27.41 -9.69 11.79
C ASP A 65 -25.98 -9.68 12.36
N PRO A 66 -25.74 -10.32 13.53
CA PRO A 66 -24.43 -10.35 14.16
C PRO A 66 -23.37 -11.06 13.31
N GLU A 67 -23.77 -12.01 12.46
CA GLU A 67 -22.82 -12.75 11.62
C GLU A 67 -22.32 -11.89 10.44
N ALA A 68 -23.21 -11.17 9.76
CA ALA A 68 -22.85 -10.18 8.75
C ALA A 68 -21.95 -9.06 9.29
N TYR A 69 -22.14 -8.64 10.54
CA TYR A 69 -21.27 -7.67 11.21
C TYR A 69 -19.85 -8.20 11.40
N ILE A 70 -19.72 -9.44 11.88
CA ILE A 70 -18.43 -10.10 12.11
C ILE A 70 -17.70 -10.30 10.76
N GLU A 71 -18.39 -10.75 9.71
CA GLU A 71 -17.80 -10.95 8.38
C GLU A 71 -17.30 -9.63 7.75
N ALA A 72 -18.08 -8.55 7.89
CA ALA A 72 -17.68 -7.23 7.43
C ALA A 72 -16.47 -6.69 8.21
N PHE A 73 -16.41 -6.94 9.52
CA PHE A 73 -15.28 -6.59 10.37
C PHE A 73 -14.02 -7.39 10.03
N GLU A 74 -14.14 -8.70 9.81
CA GLU A 74 -13.02 -9.58 9.43
C GLU A 74 -12.46 -9.23 8.05
N CYS A 75 -13.33 -8.98 7.07
CA CYS A 75 -12.90 -8.47 5.75
C CYS A 75 -12.13 -7.15 5.91
N HIS A 76 -12.59 -6.27 6.79
CA HIS A 76 -11.94 -5.00 7.05
C HIS A 76 -10.58 -5.16 7.74
N ALA A 77 -10.47 -6.04 8.75
CA ALA A 77 -9.24 -6.34 9.48
C ALA A 77 -8.18 -7.02 8.60
N LEU A 78 -8.60 -7.95 7.72
CA LEU A 78 -7.72 -8.61 6.76
C LEU A 78 -7.21 -7.64 5.68
N MET A 79 -8.07 -6.75 5.18
CA MET A 79 -7.66 -5.75 4.18
C MET A 79 -6.75 -4.66 4.75
N THR A 80 -6.84 -4.37 6.05
CA THR A 80 -6.00 -3.36 6.73
C THR A 80 -4.65 -3.87 7.20
N GLY A 81 -4.44 -5.19 7.22
CA GLY A 81 -3.27 -5.79 7.85
C GLY A 81 -3.17 -5.43 9.34
N LEU A 82 -4.31 -5.19 10.00
CA LEU A 82 -4.36 -4.88 11.42
C LEU A 82 -3.78 -6.06 12.21
N PRO A 83 -2.77 -5.83 13.08
CA PRO A 83 -2.20 -6.89 13.91
C PRO A 83 -3.28 -7.61 14.70
N GLN A 84 -3.22 -8.93 14.74
CA GLN A 84 -4.27 -9.77 15.31
C GLN A 84 -4.56 -9.46 16.78
N ASP A 85 -3.49 -9.15 17.48
CA ASP A 85 -3.37 -8.68 18.84
C ASP A 85 -4.14 -7.37 19.10
N TYR A 86 -4.29 -6.49 18.11
CA TYR A 86 -5.03 -5.24 18.26
C TYR A 86 -6.55 -5.46 18.30
N TRP A 87 -7.11 -6.29 17.42
CA TRP A 87 -8.56 -6.54 17.41
C TRP A 87 -9.01 -7.58 18.43
N ALA A 88 -8.16 -8.55 18.80
CA ALA A 88 -8.46 -9.50 19.88
C ALA A 88 -8.74 -8.81 21.22
N SER A 89 -8.09 -7.66 21.46
CA SER A 89 -8.35 -6.83 22.64
C SER A 89 -9.72 -6.15 22.65
N GLN A 90 -10.36 -6.00 21.48
CA GLN A 90 -11.66 -5.34 21.33
C GLN A 90 -12.85 -6.29 21.41
N LEU A 91 -12.62 -7.60 21.31
CA LEU A 91 -13.70 -8.60 21.34
C LEU A 91 -14.12 -9.03 22.76
N GLY A 92 -13.42 -8.55 23.79
CA GLY A 92 -13.70 -8.92 25.19
C GLY A 92 -13.37 -10.39 25.52
N PRO A 93 -13.27 -10.76 26.80
CA PRO A 93 -13.13 -12.16 27.17
C PRO A 93 -14.45 -12.90 26.91
N TRP A 94 -14.37 -14.03 26.20
CA TRP A 94 -15.46 -14.97 25.95
C TRP A 94 -16.19 -15.41 27.22
#